data_AF-A0A964R154-F1
#
_entry.id   AF-A0A964R154-F1
#
_cell.length_a   1.000
_cell.length_b   1.000
_cell.length_c   1.000
_cell.angle_alpha   90.00
_cell.angle_beta   90.00
_cell.angle_gamma   90.00
#
_symmetry.space_group_name_H-M   'P 1'
#
loop_
_entity.id
_entity.type
_entity.pdbx_description
1 polymer ?
#
loop_
_entity_poly.entity_id
_entity_poly.type
_entity_poly.pdbx_seq_one_letter_code
_entity_poly.pdbx_strand_id
1 'polypeptide(L)'
;MKTIQLASLIAALFFAGVLSTRAEETVTILKARLLELERKEKELDSLKGELGRARGEQERLQRANEKAEAERVKAEAARAKLENEQRQLTKAKEAAEARAAAVTVAAAQAEPVIAHDSPALASLPPLKKGDVVDALDLMNHYRADAAGAARRYEAQRIRVRGVVTAIAKPMFVSHCEIVLQTTERQWKILCRVDPPREFTGIYTAQHGEALGGITASGARLTLARTGQTVEIEGWCKGLEGQTLTVSAGKLVATE
;
A
#
# COMPACT_ATOMS: atom_id res chain seq x y z
N MET A 1 -19.45 -44.89 6.51
CA MET A 1 -19.28 -46.23 7.13
C MET A 1 -19.53 -46.09 8.62
N LYS A 2 -20.45 -46.91 9.17
CA LYS A 2 -20.66 -47.21 10.62
C LYS A 2 -21.16 -46.01 11.45
N THR A 3 -22.23 -46.03 12.27
CA THR A 3 -22.88 -47.11 13.04
C THR A 3 -24.11 -46.57 13.84
N ILE A 4 -25.18 -47.39 13.99
CA ILE A 4 -26.03 -47.61 15.22
C ILE A 4 -27.04 -46.47 15.55
N GLN A 5 -28.38 -46.58 15.49
CA GLN A 5 -29.39 -47.60 15.88
C GLN A 5 -29.24 -48.15 17.32
N LEU A 6 -29.88 -47.51 18.31
CA LEU A 6 -30.33 -48.01 19.64
C LEU A 6 -30.74 -46.73 20.42
N ALA A 7 -31.89 -46.52 21.05
CA ALA A 7 -32.80 -47.44 21.72
C ALA A 7 -34.21 -46.82 21.78
N SER A 8 -35.17 -47.56 21.25
CA SER A 8 -36.58 -47.55 21.62
C SER A 8 -36.76 -48.76 22.52
N LEU A 9 -36.87 -48.61 23.86
CA LEU A 9 -37.37 -49.68 24.75
C LEU A 9 -37.53 -49.28 26.24
N ILE A 10 -38.34 -48.29 26.60
CA ILE A 10 -38.93 -48.24 27.97
C ILE A 10 -40.38 -47.81 27.87
N ALA A 11 -41.18 -48.70 27.30
CA ALA A 11 -42.59 -48.84 27.62
C ALA A 11 -42.72 -49.97 28.65
N ALA A 12 -43.70 -49.85 29.54
CA ALA A 12 -44.17 -50.81 30.54
C ALA A 12 -43.57 -50.73 31.95
N LEU A 13 -44.43 -51.00 32.95
CA LEU A 13 -44.32 -50.85 34.41
C LEU A 13 -44.61 -49.42 34.92
N PHE A 14 -45.74 -49.07 35.55
CA PHE A 14 -46.63 -49.84 36.43
C PHE A 14 -48.09 -49.36 36.28
N PHE A 15 -48.95 -50.27 35.83
CA PHE A 15 -50.41 -50.22 36.02
C PHE A 15 -50.73 -51.34 37.03
N ALA A 16 -50.88 -50.99 38.30
CA ALA A 16 -51.48 -51.79 39.36
C ALA A 16 -51.90 -50.77 40.43
N GLY A 17 -53.16 -50.59 40.82
CA GLY A 17 -54.23 -51.56 40.96
C GLY A 17 -54.68 -51.45 42.42
N VAL A 18 -55.61 -50.53 42.72
CA VAL A 18 -56.39 -50.56 43.97
C VAL A 18 -57.80 -50.05 43.67
N LEU A 19 -58.71 -51.01 43.45
CA LEU A 19 -60.15 -50.81 43.59
C LEU A 19 -60.44 -50.61 45.09
N SER A 20 -60.78 -49.38 45.48
CA SER A 20 -61.38 -49.10 46.79
C SER A 20 -62.86 -48.81 46.60
N THR A 21 -63.66 -49.85 46.80
CA THR A 21 -65.05 -49.73 47.24
C THR A 21 -65.05 -49.28 48.70
N ARG A 22 -65.62 -48.13 49.07
CA ARG A 22 -66.30 -47.90 50.37
C ARG A 22 -67.13 -46.60 50.39
N ALA A 23 -68.37 -46.80 50.83
CA ALA A 23 -69.18 -45.96 51.71
C ALA A 23 -69.63 -44.57 51.24
N GLU A 24 -70.92 -44.47 50.93
CA GLU A 24 -71.70 -43.22 50.98
C GLU A 24 -71.81 -42.76 52.45
N GLU A 25 -70.78 -42.07 52.95
CA GLU A 25 -70.95 -41.14 54.06
C GLU A 25 -71.44 -39.83 53.45
N THR A 26 -72.69 -39.45 53.73
CA THR A 26 -73.19 -38.09 53.54
C THR A 26 -72.41 -37.16 54.49
N VAL A 27 -71.22 -36.75 54.04
CA VAL A 27 -70.35 -35.81 54.75
C VAL A 27 -71.02 -34.44 54.68
N THR A 28 -71.55 -33.99 55.81
CA THR A 28 -71.84 -32.58 56.04
C THR A 28 -70.52 -31.81 55.99
N ILE A 29 -70.16 -31.33 54.80
CA ILE A 29 -68.99 -30.48 54.59
C ILE A 29 -69.19 -29.22 55.44
N LEU A 30 -68.39 -29.11 56.49
CA LEU A 30 -68.28 -27.89 57.29
C LEU A 30 -67.98 -26.71 56.36
N LYS A 31 -68.82 -25.66 56.39
CA LYS A 31 -68.74 -24.46 55.52
C LYS A 31 -67.31 -23.88 55.41
N ALA A 32 -66.49 -24.01 56.46
CA ALA A 32 -65.09 -23.59 56.47
C ALA A 32 -64.24 -24.27 55.38
N ARG A 33 -64.44 -25.58 55.12
CA ARG A 33 -63.72 -26.30 54.05
C ARG A 33 -64.11 -25.82 52.66
N LEU A 34 -65.37 -25.40 52.48
CA LEU A 34 -65.86 -24.91 51.19
C LEU A 34 -65.20 -23.57 50.82
N LEU A 35 -65.07 -22.66 51.79
CA LEU A 35 -64.33 -21.41 51.62
C LEU A 35 -62.83 -21.63 51.33
N GLU A 36 -62.21 -22.61 51.99
CA GLU A 36 -60.80 -22.95 51.73
C GLU A 36 -60.59 -23.50 50.31
N LEU A 37 -61.51 -24.33 49.83
CA LEU A 37 -61.48 -24.84 48.46
C LEU A 37 -61.64 -23.72 47.42
N GLU A 38 -62.57 -22.79 47.64
CA GLU A 38 -62.77 -21.64 46.74
C GLU A 38 -61.51 -20.76 46.68
N ARG A 39 -60.81 -20.57 47.81
CA ARG A 39 -59.53 -19.85 47.84
C ARG A 39 -58.45 -20.58 47.05
N LYS A 40 -58.32 -21.90 47.24
CA LYS A 40 -57.34 -22.72 46.52
C LYS A 40 -57.60 -22.77 45.01
N GLU A 41 -58.86 -22.78 44.61
CA GLU A 41 -59.25 -22.74 43.20
C GLU A 41 -58.81 -21.41 42.55
N LYS A 42 -59.04 -20.27 43.23
CA LYS A 42 -58.55 -18.96 42.79
C LYS A 42 -57.02 -18.90 42.71
N GLU A 43 -56.32 -19.46 43.69
CA GLU A 43 -54.85 -19.52 43.67
C GLU A 43 -54.33 -20.40 42.51
N LEU A 44 -54.97 -21.55 42.24
CA LEU A 44 -54.61 -22.41 41.11
C LEU A 44 -54.84 -21.73 39.77
N ASP A 45 -55.94 -20.99 39.60
CA ASP A 45 -56.20 -20.26 38.38
C ASP A 45 -55.22 -19.10 38.18
N SER A 46 -54.83 -18.41 39.26
CA SER A 46 -53.75 -17.40 39.21
C SER A 46 -52.41 -18.03 38.79
N LEU A 47 -52.03 -19.14 39.43
CA LEU A 47 -50.79 -19.86 39.14
C LEU A 47 -50.76 -20.40 37.71
N LYS A 48 -51.88 -20.94 37.19
CA LYS A 48 -51.99 -21.37 35.79
C LYS A 48 -51.78 -20.19 34.83
N GLY A 49 -52.36 -19.02 35.14
CA GLY A 49 -52.18 -17.81 34.36
C GLY A 49 -50.74 -17.28 34.37
N GLU A 50 -50.06 -17.34 35.51
CA GLU A 50 -48.63 -16.99 35.63
C GLU A 50 -47.74 -17.99 34.88
N LEU A 51 -48.00 -19.29 34.99
CA LEU A 51 -47.23 -20.33 34.31
C LEU A 51 -47.41 -20.23 32.79
N GLY A 52 -48.60 -19.88 32.31
CA GLY A 52 -48.86 -19.56 30.90
C GLY A 52 -48.05 -18.37 30.40
N ARG A 53 -47.97 -17.29 31.20
CA ARG A 53 -47.15 -16.10 30.88
C ARG A 53 -45.66 -16.42 30.87
N ALA A 54 -45.17 -17.12 31.88
CA ALA A 54 -43.76 -17.53 31.97
C ALA A 54 -43.34 -18.42 30.79
N ARG A 55 -44.18 -19.37 30.37
CA ARG A 55 -43.93 -20.18 29.16
C ARG A 55 -43.87 -19.32 27.89
N GLY A 56 -44.81 -18.37 27.75
CA GLY A 56 -44.82 -17.45 26.61
C GLY A 56 -43.57 -16.57 26.55
N GLU A 57 -43.06 -16.13 27.69
CA GLU A 57 -41.79 -15.38 27.80
C GLU A 57 -40.59 -16.26 27.45
N GLN A 58 -40.57 -17.51 27.93
CA GLN A 58 -39.50 -18.46 27.64
C GLN A 58 -39.41 -18.77 26.14
N GLU A 59 -40.53 -18.99 25.45
CA GLU A 59 -40.55 -19.20 24.00
C GLU A 59 -40.06 -17.97 23.21
N ARG A 60 -40.42 -16.76 23.67
CA ARG A 60 -39.95 -15.51 23.04
C ARG A 60 -38.44 -15.33 23.20
N LEU A 61 -37.90 -15.62 24.40
CA LEU A 61 -36.47 -15.57 24.65
C LEU A 61 -35.71 -16.61 23.81
N GLN A 62 -36.25 -17.83 23.69
CA GLN A 62 -35.64 -18.86 22.87
C GLN A 62 -35.57 -18.45 21.39
N ARG A 63 -36.67 -17.92 20.82
CA ARG A 63 -36.67 -17.43 19.43
C ARG A 63 -35.72 -16.24 19.23
N ALA A 64 -35.63 -15.35 20.21
CA ALA A 64 -34.70 -14.22 20.16
C ALA A 64 -33.24 -14.70 20.16
N ASN A 65 -32.91 -15.70 20.99
CA ASN A 65 -31.58 -16.31 21.04
C ASN A 65 -31.24 -17.02 19.72
N GLU A 66 -32.14 -17.84 19.18
CA GLU A 66 -31.94 -18.52 17.90
C GLU A 66 -31.73 -17.51 16.75
N LYS A 67 -32.49 -16.41 16.74
CA LYS A 67 -32.31 -15.35 15.75
C LYS A 67 -30.96 -14.64 15.91
N ALA A 68 -30.56 -14.32 17.14
CA ALA A 68 -29.27 -13.70 17.42
C ALA A 68 -28.10 -14.60 17.03
N GLU A 69 -28.18 -15.91 17.28
CA GLU A 69 -27.18 -16.88 16.84
C GLU A 69 -27.10 -16.97 15.32
N ALA A 70 -28.24 -17.03 14.63
CA ALA A 70 -28.28 -17.04 13.17
C ALA A 70 -27.67 -15.77 12.55
N GLU A 71 -27.89 -14.59 13.15
CA GLU A 71 -27.28 -13.33 12.73
C GLU A 71 -25.76 -13.31 12.98
N ARG A 72 -25.30 -13.85 14.11
CA ARG A 72 -23.86 -13.97 14.40
C ARG A 72 -23.15 -14.87 13.40
N VAL A 73 -23.73 -16.03 13.08
CA VAL A 73 -23.18 -16.95 12.08
C VAL A 73 -23.11 -16.29 10.70
N LYS A 74 -24.13 -15.53 10.30
CA LYS A 74 -24.13 -14.79 9.04
C LYS A 74 -23.05 -13.70 9.02
N ALA A 75 -22.89 -12.95 10.11
CA ALA A 75 -21.88 -11.90 10.22
C ALA A 75 -20.44 -12.47 10.17
N GLU A 76 -20.20 -13.61 10.81
CA GLU A 76 -18.92 -14.30 10.78
C GLU A 76 -18.59 -14.82 9.37
N ALA A 77 -19.56 -15.43 8.69
CA ALA A 77 -19.39 -15.86 7.30
C ALA A 77 -19.11 -14.70 6.34
N ALA A 78 -19.70 -13.53 6.56
CA ALA A 78 -19.41 -12.33 5.76
C ALA A 78 -17.98 -11.81 6.00
N ARG A 79 -17.51 -11.82 7.25
CA ARG A 79 -16.13 -11.44 7.59
C ARG A 79 -15.11 -12.38 6.97
N ALA A 80 -15.34 -13.68 7.02
CA ALA A 80 -14.46 -14.68 6.41
C ALA A 80 -14.34 -14.51 4.87
N LYS A 81 -15.42 -14.09 4.20
CA LYS A 81 -15.39 -13.78 2.76
C LYS A 81 -14.52 -12.56 2.45
N LEU A 82 -14.69 -11.47 3.20
CA LEU A 82 -13.90 -10.25 3.03
C LEU A 82 -12.41 -10.50 3.28
N GLU A 83 -12.07 -11.29 4.30
CA GLU A 83 -10.67 -11.62 4.60
C GLU A 83 -10.04 -12.44 3.46
N ASN A 84 -10.77 -13.40 2.89
CA ASN A 84 -10.29 -14.16 1.74
C ASN A 84 -10.08 -13.28 0.49
N GLU A 85 -10.96 -12.32 0.24
CA GLU A 85 -10.80 -11.36 -0.86
C GLU A 85 -9.57 -10.48 -0.66
N GLN A 86 -9.35 -9.96 0.55
CA GLN A 86 -8.13 -9.20 0.87
C GLN A 86 -6.86 -10.02 0.66
N ARG A 87 -6.84 -11.29 1.10
CA ARG A 87 -5.70 -12.20 0.87
C ARG A 87 -5.44 -12.48 -0.62
N GLN A 88 -6.48 -12.46 -1.46
CA GLN A 88 -6.31 -12.60 -2.91
C GLN A 88 -5.73 -11.33 -3.53
N LEU A 89 -6.21 -10.15 -3.11
CA LEU A 89 -5.70 -8.87 -3.58
C LEU A 89 -4.23 -8.66 -3.19
N THR A 90 -3.84 -9.02 -1.97
CA THR A 90 -2.42 -8.92 -1.54
C THR A 90 -1.53 -9.84 -2.35
N LYS A 91 -1.92 -11.11 -2.56
CA LYS A 91 -1.17 -12.05 -3.41
C LYS A 91 -1.07 -11.58 -4.86
N ALA A 92 -2.15 -11.00 -5.41
CA ALA A 92 -2.13 -10.47 -6.77
C ALA A 92 -1.19 -9.25 -6.90
N LYS A 93 -1.19 -8.37 -5.89
CA LYS A 93 -0.27 -7.22 -5.83
C LYS A 93 1.19 -7.67 -5.73
N GLU A 94 1.50 -8.61 -4.82
CA GLU A 94 2.85 -9.18 -4.68
C GLU A 94 3.30 -9.86 -5.98
N ALA A 95 2.43 -10.61 -6.66
CA ALA A 95 2.75 -11.24 -7.94
C ALA A 95 2.97 -10.21 -9.07
N ALA A 96 2.23 -9.10 -9.07
CA ALA A 96 2.41 -8.02 -10.04
C ALA A 96 3.74 -7.28 -9.81
N GLU A 97 4.09 -7.00 -8.54
CA GLU A 97 5.38 -6.39 -8.17
C GLU A 97 6.55 -7.31 -8.52
N ALA A 98 6.45 -8.62 -8.26
CA ALA A 98 7.47 -9.59 -8.64
C ALA A 98 7.66 -9.68 -10.17
N ARG A 99 6.57 -9.61 -10.95
CA ARG A 99 6.65 -9.56 -12.42
C ARG A 99 7.29 -8.26 -12.91
N ALA A 100 6.95 -7.13 -12.30
CA ALA A 100 7.58 -5.85 -12.65
C ALA A 100 9.09 -5.86 -12.35
N ALA A 101 9.50 -6.43 -11.21
CA ALA A 101 10.90 -6.62 -10.87
C ALA A 101 11.64 -7.57 -11.84
N ALA A 102 10.99 -8.64 -12.31
CA ALA A 102 11.58 -9.53 -13.29
C ALA A 102 11.80 -8.83 -14.65
N VAL A 103 10.86 -7.96 -15.07
CA VAL A 103 11.00 -7.18 -16.31
C VAL A 103 12.12 -6.15 -16.20
N THR A 104 12.30 -5.49 -15.05
CA THR A 104 13.41 -4.54 -14.86
C THR A 104 14.76 -5.25 -14.81
N VAL A 105 14.86 -6.44 -14.22
CA VAL A 105 16.11 -7.23 -14.23
C VAL A 105 16.44 -7.75 -15.64
N ALA A 106 15.44 -8.18 -16.42
CA ALA A 106 15.64 -8.60 -17.80
C ALA A 106 16.04 -7.43 -18.73
N ALA A 107 15.40 -6.26 -18.58
CA ALA A 107 15.77 -5.05 -19.30
C ALA A 107 17.17 -4.56 -18.92
N ALA A 108 17.59 -4.79 -17.66
CA ALA A 108 18.94 -4.47 -17.21
C ALA A 108 20.03 -5.32 -17.91
N GLN A 109 19.74 -6.45 -18.55
CA GLN A 109 20.78 -7.28 -19.19
C GLN A 109 20.91 -7.07 -20.71
N ALA A 110 20.00 -6.35 -21.35
CA ALA A 110 19.94 -6.23 -22.81
C ALA A 110 20.26 -4.81 -23.34
N GLU A 111 20.99 -3.99 -22.58
CA GLU A 111 21.32 -2.64 -23.04
C GLU A 111 22.57 -2.63 -23.93
N PRO A 112 22.50 -2.02 -25.12
CA PRO A 112 23.64 -1.90 -26.00
C PRO A 112 24.72 -1.04 -25.34
N VAL A 113 25.95 -1.55 -25.31
CA VAL A 113 27.12 -0.75 -24.98
C VAL A 113 27.18 0.38 -26.00
N ILE A 114 26.87 1.61 -25.59
CA ILE A 114 26.95 2.79 -26.45
C ILE A 114 28.44 3.06 -26.66
N ALA A 115 28.98 2.62 -27.80
CA ALA A 115 30.33 2.98 -28.22
C ALA A 115 30.34 4.48 -28.56
N HIS A 116 31.12 5.26 -27.81
CA HIS A 116 31.34 6.69 -28.06
C HIS A 116 32.84 6.95 -28.10
N ASP A 117 33.34 7.36 -29.27
CA ASP A 117 34.76 7.63 -29.50
C ASP A 117 35.10 9.04 -29.00
N SER A 118 35.59 9.13 -27.77
CA SER A 118 36.00 10.40 -27.18
C SER A 118 37.42 10.79 -27.62
N PRO A 119 37.66 12.06 -28.00
CA PRO A 119 38.99 12.54 -28.35
C PRO A 119 39.95 12.50 -27.16
N ALA A 120 41.25 12.31 -27.41
CA ALA A 120 42.24 12.26 -26.33
C ALA A 120 42.40 13.63 -25.65
N LEU A 121 42.42 13.66 -24.32
CA LEU A 121 42.59 14.86 -23.48
C LEU A 121 43.74 15.77 -23.92
N ALA A 122 44.89 15.18 -24.30
CA ALA A 122 46.09 15.92 -24.71
C ALA A 122 45.92 16.72 -26.03
N SER A 123 44.95 16.33 -26.86
CA SER A 123 44.68 16.98 -28.15
C SER A 123 43.71 18.16 -28.04
N LEU A 124 43.02 18.30 -26.91
CA LEU A 124 41.95 19.28 -26.75
C LEU A 124 42.50 20.68 -26.42
N PRO A 125 42.04 21.73 -27.11
CA PRO A 125 42.45 23.12 -26.81
C PRO A 125 42.03 23.50 -25.38
N PRO A 126 42.70 24.46 -24.71
CA PRO A 126 42.28 24.93 -23.38
C PRO A 126 40.80 25.38 -23.39
N LEU A 127 40.06 25.05 -22.32
CA LEU A 127 38.64 25.40 -22.21
C LEU A 127 38.46 26.91 -22.14
N LYS A 128 37.56 27.42 -22.97
CA LYS A 128 37.07 28.80 -22.90
C LYS A 128 35.75 28.84 -22.12
N LYS A 129 35.46 30.01 -21.54
CA LYS A 129 34.20 30.22 -20.83
C LYS A 129 33.03 30.06 -21.80
N GLY A 130 32.13 29.13 -21.49
CA GLY A 130 30.94 28.85 -22.30
C GLY A 130 31.12 27.71 -23.31
N ASP A 131 32.31 27.09 -23.38
CA ASP A 131 32.51 25.89 -24.18
C ASP A 131 31.58 24.77 -23.69
N VAL A 132 30.94 24.12 -24.65
CA VAL A 132 30.04 22.98 -24.42
C VAL A 132 30.88 21.71 -24.51
N VAL A 133 30.82 20.93 -23.44
CA VAL A 133 31.47 19.62 -23.33
C VAL A 133 30.38 18.56 -23.31
N ASP A 134 30.53 17.53 -24.12
CA ASP A 134 29.60 16.41 -24.08
C ASP A 134 29.75 15.63 -22.77
N ALA A 135 28.63 15.19 -22.20
CA ALA A 135 28.60 14.41 -20.96
C ALA A 135 29.37 13.10 -21.12
N LEU A 136 29.26 12.42 -22.27
CA LEU A 136 29.96 11.16 -22.52
C LEU A 136 31.47 11.38 -22.59
N ASP A 137 31.92 12.41 -23.31
CA ASP A 137 33.33 12.81 -23.38
C ASP A 137 33.90 13.16 -22.01
N LEU A 138 33.17 14.00 -21.26
CA LEU A 138 33.57 14.43 -19.93
C LEU A 138 33.80 13.21 -19.02
N MET A 139 32.88 12.25 -19.04
CA MET A 139 33.01 11.03 -18.24
C MET A 139 34.16 10.14 -18.73
N ASN A 140 34.28 9.93 -20.04
CA ASN A 140 35.34 9.11 -20.63
C ASN A 140 36.74 9.69 -20.32
N HIS A 141 36.88 11.01 -20.29
CA HIS A 141 38.13 11.67 -19.87
C HIS A 141 38.51 11.35 -18.42
N TYR A 142 37.56 11.48 -17.48
CA TYR A 142 37.83 11.13 -16.07
C TYR A 142 38.11 9.64 -15.88
N ARG A 143 37.51 8.79 -16.69
CA ARG A 143 37.77 7.35 -16.68
C ARG A 143 39.16 7.00 -17.21
N ALA A 144 39.59 7.66 -18.29
CA ALA A 144 40.89 7.39 -18.90
C ALA A 144 42.06 7.98 -18.10
N ASP A 145 41.92 9.22 -17.61
CA ASP A 145 42.91 9.91 -16.78
C ASP A 145 42.23 10.92 -15.85
N ALA A 146 41.87 10.46 -14.65
CA ALA A 146 41.20 11.29 -13.66
C ALA A 146 42.04 12.52 -13.25
N ALA A 147 43.37 12.39 -13.17
CA ALA A 147 44.24 13.48 -12.75
C ALA A 147 44.38 14.55 -13.84
N GLY A 148 44.51 14.14 -15.10
CA GLY A 148 44.52 15.06 -16.25
C GLY A 148 43.17 15.75 -16.44
N ALA A 149 42.07 14.99 -16.32
CA ALA A 149 40.72 15.53 -16.40
C ALA A 149 40.45 16.53 -15.27
N ALA A 150 40.84 16.23 -14.03
CA ALA A 150 40.72 17.14 -12.89
C ALA A 150 41.44 18.48 -13.17
N ARG A 151 42.69 18.45 -13.64
CA ARG A 151 43.42 19.68 -14.00
C ARG A 151 42.71 20.54 -15.05
N ARG A 152 41.97 19.90 -15.96
CA ARG A 152 41.28 20.58 -17.06
C ARG A 152 39.89 21.10 -16.65
N TYR A 153 39.12 20.31 -15.91
CA TYR A 153 37.71 20.57 -15.65
C TYR A 153 37.40 21.00 -14.21
N GLU A 154 38.14 20.50 -13.22
CA GLU A 154 37.83 20.73 -11.81
C GLU A 154 37.95 22.21 -11.46
N ALA A 155 37.00 22.70 -10.67
CA ALA A 155 36.85 24.10 -10.32
C ALA A 155 36.73 25.05 -11.53
N GLN A 156 36.44 24.53 -12.73
CA GLN A 156 36.09 25.33 -13.90
C GLN A 156 34.57 25.39 -14.05
N ARG A 157 34.10 26.51 -14.63
CA ARG A 157 32.70 26.68 -15.03
C ARG A 157 32.54 26.21 -16.47
N ILE A 158 31.81 25.13 -16.66
CA ILE A 158 31.64 24.44 -17.95
C ILE A 158 30.16 24.33 -18.30
N ARG A 159 29.85 24.20 -19.59
CA ARG A 159 28.53 23.76 -20.07
C ARG A 159 28.62 22.28 -20.41
N VAL A 160 27.79 21.47 -19.78
CA VAL A 160 27.71 20.04 -20.06
C VAL A 160 26.44 19.77 -20.84
N ARG A 161 26.57 19.16 -22.02
CA ARG A 161 25.43 18.71 -22.83
C ARG A 161 25.29 17.21 -22.71
N GLY A 162 24.10 16.71 -22.43
CA GLY A 162 23.86 15.27 -22.34
C GLY A 162 22.39 14.90 -22.26
N VAL A 163 22.11 13.61 -22.39
CA VAL A 163 20.74 13.06 -22.29
C VAL A 163 20.40 12.82 -20.82
N VAL A 164 19.23 13.28 -20.37
CA VAL A 164 18.77 13.06 -18.99
C VAL A 164 18.34 11.61 -18.80
N THR A 165 18.88 10.93 -17.80
CA THR A 165 18.50 9.55 -17.43
C THR A 165 17.65 9.47 -16.17
N ALA A 166 17.82 10.42 -15.26
CA ALA A 166 16.99 10.51 -14.05
C ALA A 166 16.89 11.94 -13.54
N ILE A 167 15.78 12.26 -12.90
CA ILE A 167 15.54 13.54 -12.24
C ILE A 167 15.11 13.25 -10.80
N ALA A 168 15.85 13.81 -9.84
CA ALA A 168 15.53 13.69 -8.42
C ALA A 168 15.40 15.09 -7.80
N LYS A 169 14.46 15.23 -6.87
CA LYS A 169 14.35 16.41 -6.01
C LYS A 169 14.47 15.97 -4.56
N PRO A 170 15.63 16.18 -3.92
CA PRO A 170 15.78 15.83 -2.51
C PRO A 170 14.81 16.65 -1.66
N MET A 171 14.33 16.04 -0.58
CA MET A 171 13.41 16.71 0.34
C MET A 171 14.12 17.87 1.03
N PHE A 172 13.42 18.99 1.23
CA PHE A 172 13.89 20.17 1.97
C PHE A 172 15.05 20.97 1.35
N VAL A 173 15.46 20.68 0.11
CA VAL A 173 16.42 21.51 -0.63
C VAL A 173 15.77 22.18 -1.84
N SER A 174 16.30 23.34 -2.23
CA SER A 174 15.80 24.10 -3.38
C SER A 174 16.28 23.56 -4.72
N HIS A 175 17.48 22.99 -4.77
CA HIS A 175 18.07 22.45 -5.99
C HIS A 175 17.42 21.12 -6.39
N CYS A 176 17.52 20.80 -7.68
CA CYS A 176 17.22 19.49 -8.21
C CYS A 176 18.50 18.80 -8.67
N GLU A 177 18.45 17.49 -8.74
CA GLU A 177 19.52 16.64 -9.20
C GLU A 177 19.11 16.03 -10.54
N ILE A 178 19.85 16.36 -11.59
CA ILE A 178 19.68 15.81 -12.92
C ILE A 178 20.85 14.86 -13.18
N VAL A 179 20.55 13.60 -13.49
CA VAL A 179 21.56 12.61 -13.86
C VAL A 179 21.62 12.54 -15.38
N LEU A 180 22.83 12.69 -15.92
CA LEU A 180 23.06 12.56 -17.36
C LEU A 180 23.51 11.14 -17.72
N GLN A 181 23.24 10.76 -18.97
CA GLN A 181 23.64 9.48 -19.53
C GLN A 181 25.16 9.35 -19.62
N THR A 182 25.65 8.16 -19.28
CA THR A 182 27.06 7.76 -19.29
C THR A 182 27.21 6.45 -20.07
N THR A 183 28.44 6.09 -20.44
CA THR A 183 28.74 4.83 -21.13
C THR A 183 28.59 3.60 -20.22
N GLU A 184 28.73 3.78 -18.90
CA GLU A 184 28.62 2.71 -17.89
C GLU A 184 27.66 3.09 -16.77
N ARG A 185 26.80 2.15 -16.36
CA ARG A 185 25.77 2.39 -15.34
C ARG A 185 26.27 2.73 -13.94
N GLN A 186 27.46 2.25 -13.60
CA GLN A 186 28.07 2.51 -12.29
C GLN A 186 28.57 3.96 -12.18
N TRP A 187 28.92 4.57 -13.32
CA TRP A 187 29.37 5.95 -13.40
C TRP A 187 28.19 6.89 -13.65
N LYS A 188 28.16 8.02 -12.93
CA LYS A 188 27.07 8.99 -13.05
C LYS A 188 27.63 10.40 -13.15
N ILE A 189 27.03 11.22 -14.01
CA ILE A 189 27.21 12.66 -13.97
C ILE A 189 26.01 13.25 -13.27
N LEU A 190 26.23 13.78 -12.07
CA LEU A 190 25.21 14.40 -11.22
C LEU A 190 25.28 15.92 -11.37
N CYS A 191 24.25 16.50 -11.96
CA CYS A 191 24.11 17.94 -12.10
C CYS A 191 23.16 18.48 -11.02
N ARG A 192 23.68 19.24 -10.06
CA ARG A 192 22.87 20.01 -9.09
C ARG A 192 22.47 21.33 -9.72
N VAL A 193 21.20 21.44 -10.09
CA VAL A 193 20.62 22.58 -10.79
C VAL A 193 19.77 23.39 -9.84
N ASP A 194 20.08 24.67 -9.72
CA ASP A 194 19.27 25.61 -8.94
C ASP A 194 18.06 26.07 -9.77
N PRO A 195 16.90 26.30 -9.14
CA PRO A 195 15.73 26.80 -9.84
C PRO A 195 16.06 28.16 -10.48
N PRO A 196 15.77 28.35 -11.78
CA PRO A 196 15.94 29.66 -12.42
C PRO A 196 15.07 30.72 -11.73
N ARG A 197 15.53 31.97 -11.73
CA ARG A 197 14.88 33.08 -11.00
C ARG A 197 13.46 33.37 -11.49
N GLU A 198 13.13 33.02 -12.74
CA GLU A 198 11.77 33.15 -13.26
C GLU A 198 10.76 32.16 -12.63
N PHE A 199 11.23 31.12 -11.95
CA PHE A 199 10.39 30.13 -11.28
C PHE A 199 10.34 30.37 -9.76
N THR A 200 9.12 30.41 -9.23
CA THR A 200 8.86 30.48 -7.78
C THR A 200 9.07 29.11 -7.10
N GLY A 201 8.98 28.03 -7.87
CA GLY A 201 9.26 26.68 -7.40
C GLY A 201 9.48 25.69 -8.53
N ILE A 202 10.19 24.62 -8.23
CA ILE A 202 10.37 23.46 -9.11
C ILE A 202 9.74 22.22 -8.46
N TYR A 203 9.29 21.27 -9.26
CA TYR A 203 8.68 20.03 -8.80
C TYR A 203 9.00 18.89 -9.78
N THR A 204 9.03 17.66 -9.27
CA THR A 204 9.07 16.48 -10.12
C THR A 204 7.64 16.09 -10.52
N ALA A 205 7.45 15.74 -11.77
CA ALA A 205 6.21 15.21 -12.31
C ALA A 205 6.45 13.80 -12.86
N GLN A 206 5.36 13.07 -13.14
CA GLN A 206 5.42 11.74 -13.78
C GLN A 206 6.40 10.80 -13.05
N HIS A 207 6.29 10.74 -11.72
CA HIS A 207 7.11 9.86 -10.87
C HIS A 207 8.63 10.08 -11.00
N GLY A 208 9.06 11.30 -11.33
CA GLY A 208 10.49 11.64 -11.48
C GLY A 208 10.98 11.62 -12.92
N GLU A 209 10.10 11.39 -13.89
CA GLU A 209 10.48 11.41 -15.31
C GLU A 209 10.60 12.83 -15.88
N ALA A 210 9.97 13.82 -15.26
CA ALA A 210 9.96 15.21 -15.73
C ALA A 210 10.22 16.21 -14.60
N LEU A 211 10.99 17.26 -14.90
CA LEU A 211 11.18 18.42 -14.04
C LEU A 211 10.24 19.54 -14.50
N GLY A 212 9.35 19.98 -13.62
CA GLY A 212 8.47 21.12 -13.84
C GLY A 212 8.91 22.35 -13.04
N GLY A 213 8.60 23.52 -13.57
CA GLY A 213 8.71 24.81 -12.88
C GLY A 213 7.35 25.52 -12.80
N ILE A 214 7.15 26.31 -11.74
CA ILE A 214 6.01 27.22 -11.57
C ILE A 214 6.53 28.64 -11.70
N THR A 215 6.02 29.42 -12.64
CA THR A 215 6.43 30.81 -12.83
C THR A 215 5.82 31.74 -11.77
N ALA A 216 6.24 33.00 -11.74
CA ALA A 216 5.60 34.04 -10.91
C ALA A 216 4.10 34.25 -11.23
N SER A 217 3.67 33.96 -12.47
CA SER A 217 2.25 34.02 -12.87
C SER A 217 1.43 32.78 -12.49
N GLY A 218 2.07 31.77 -11.89
CA GLY A 218 1.44 30.48 -11.58
C GLY A 218 1.37 29.51 -12.76
N ALA A 219 1.90 29.88 -13.93
CA ALA A 219 1.97 28.99 -15.08
C ALA A 219 2.96 27.83 -14.81
N ARG A 220 2.61 26.63 -15.28
CA ARG A 220 3.41 25.42 -15.14
C ARG A 220 4.14 25.13 -16.46
N LEU A 221 5.47 25.04 -16.41
CA LEU A 221 6.31 24.72 -17.55
C LEU A 221 7.14 23.46 -17.29
N THR A 222 7.33 22.62 -18.31
CA THR A 222 8.30 21.51 -18.24
C THR A 222 9.68 22.02 -18.59
N LEU A 223 10.65 21.82 -17.70
CA LEU A 223 12.03 22.27 -17.84
C LEU A 223 12.93 21.20 -18.47
N ALA A 224 12.74 19.93 -18.08
CA ALA A 224 13.49 18.80 -18.60
C ALA A 224 12.67 17.51 -18.50
N ARG A 225 12.96 16.55 -19.37
CA ARG A 225 12.39 15.19 -19.35
C ARG A 225 13.48 14.14 -19.48
N THR A 226 13.25 12.97 -18.91
CA THR A 226 14.08 11.79 -19.14
C THR A 226 14.07 11.44 -20.64
N GLY A 227 15.24 11.16 -21.19
CA GLY A 227 15.46 10.95 -22.63
C GLY A 227 15.67 12.25 -23.44
N GLN A 228 15.48 13.43 -22.85
CA GLN A 228 15.75 14.71 -23.51
C GLN A 228 17.23 15.07 -23.41
N THR A 229 17.80 15.62 -24.48
CA THR A 229 19.12 16.27 -24.42
C THR A 229 19.00 17.64 -23.78
N VAL A 230 19.82 17.93 -22.78
CA VAL A 230 19.84 19.21 -22.07
C VAL A 230 21.25 19.77 -22.00
N GLU A 231 21.35 21.10 -21.87
CA GLU A 231 22.60 21.78 -21.56
C GLU A 231 22.55 22.39 -20.15
N ILE A 232 23.56 22.09 -19.34
CA ILE A 232 23.66 22.54 -17.95
C ILE A 232 24.97 23.28 -17.76
N GLU A 233 24.90 24.56 -17.40
CA GLU A 233 26.07 25.38 -17.09
C GLU A 233 26.35 25.39 -15.58
N GLY A 234 27.48 24.87 -15.14
CA GLY A 234 27.81 24.82 -13.71
C GLY A 234 29.31 24.69 -13.42
N TRP A 235 29.64 24.67 -12.13
CA TRP A 235 31.00 24.42 -11.66
C TRP A 235 31.24 22.92 -11.52
N CYS A 236 32.23 22.38 -12.23
CA CYS A 236 32.65 21.00 -12.07
C CYS A 236 33.39 20.85 -10.73
N LYS A 237 32.89 19.98 -9.86
CA LYS A 237 33.48 19.68 -8.54
C LYS A 237 34.47 18.52 -8.57
N GLY A 238 34.71 17.94 -9.75
CA GLY A 238 35.54 16.76 -9.89
C GLY A 238 34.77 15.47 -9.65
N LEU A 239 35.53 14.37 -9.61
CA LEU A 239 35.04 13.01 -9.46
C LEU A 239 35.16 12.58 -7.99
N GLU A 240 34.05 12.14 -7.40
CA GLU A 240 34.02 11.54 -6.06
C GLU A 240 33.51 10.09 -6.17
N GLY A 241 34.40 9.13 -5.95
CA GLY A 241 34.11 7.72 -6.22
C GLY A 241 33.80 7.49 -7.70
N GLN A 242 32.53 7.20 -8.01
CA GLN A 242 32.02 6.99 -9.38
C GLN A 242 31.03 8.09 -9.81
N THR A 243 30.93 9.18 -9.05
CA THR A 243 29.99 10.28 -9.33
C THR A 243 30.78 11.54 -9.66
N LEU A 244 30.63 12.02 -10.90
CA LEU A 244 31.13 13.32 -11.32
C LEU A 244 30.07 14.38 -11.01
N THR A 245 30.41 15.36 -10.17
CA THR A 245 29.43 16.37 -9.75
C THR A 245 29.63 17.70 -10.48
N VAL A 246 28.55 18.23 -11.04
CA VAL A 246 28.45 19.59 -11.58
C VAL A 246 27.46 20.37 -10.72
N SER A 247 27.91 21.46 -10.09
CA SER A 247 27.13 22.21 -9.11
C SER A 247 26.76 23.62 -9.57
N ALA A 248 25.77 24.23 -8.93
CA ALA A 248 25.23 25.54 -9.29
C ALA A 248 24.85 25.62 -10.78
N GLY A 249 24.25 24.53 -11.26
CA GLY A 249 23.81 24.36 -12.63
C GLY A 249 22.71 25.35 -12.97
N LYS A 250 22.89 26.14 -14.01
CA LYS A 250 21.79 26.79 -14.73
C LYS A 250 21.40 25.90 -15.89
N LEU A 251 20.15 25.43 -15.90
CA LEU A 251 19.60 24.75 -17.05
C LEU A 251 19.45 25.76 -18.19
N VAL A 252 20.09 25.48 -19.32
CA VAL A 252 19.94 26.26 -20.55
C VAL A 252 18.93 25.50 -21.40
N ALA A 253 17.74 26.07 -21.55
CA ALA A 253 16.71 25.48 -22.40
C ALA A 253 17.28 25.29 -23.81
N THR A 254 17.30 24.06 -24.27
CA THR A 254 17.66 23.70 -25.65
C THR A 254 16.36 23.67 -26.43
N GLU A 255 16.21 24.54 -27.43
CA GLU A 255 15.03 24.61 -28.30
C GLU A 255 14.82 23.33 -29.12
#